data_AF-A0A7V1F6V1-F1
#
_entry.id   AF-A0A7V1F6V1-F1
#
_cell.length_a   1.000
_cell.length_b   1.000
_cell.length_c   1.000
_cell.angle_alpha   90.00
_cell.angle_beta   90.00
_cell.angle_gamma   90.00
#
_symmetry.space_group_name_H-M   'P 1'
#
loop_
_entity.id
_entity.type
_entity.pdbx_description
1 polymer ?
#
loop_
_entity_poly.entity_id
_entity_poly.type
_entity_poly.pdbx_seq_one_letter_code
_entity_poly.pdbx_strand_id
1 'polypeptide(L)'
;MPGAYTHISIARLLTSGNALKGKEMPEARKALLQYPEFCHMGAISPDYPYLKLFDSTAEFWANAMHHKYVTSTEKNIIHVGINHIKQLTGDQKSKCLAWFLGYVSHVTADVTCHPVTNLLVGDYEADNEVAHRESELHQDVYIFKTRLDGDVSKSEHIKNVIGLCVDPNDRKKVDSDVEQFWSSLLSKTFPQIHAKFAVNINEWHNAVQFVLDDIAEELSVIPSRHIRASLTGGGVAYPRFDEIDMTKFIDKLKTPKGIKTYDQVFDFAKRNVVKVWKLISDGIYGDNESFKDKIKIWNLDSGQEVKTAKVMWEEVL
;
A
#
# COMPACT_ATOMS: atom_id res chain seq x y z
N MET A 1 4.72 -6.67 5.28
CA MET A 1 4.17 -5.82 4.21
C MET A 1 4.70 -6.25 2.87
N PRO A 2 3.87 -6.65 1.89
CA PRO A 2 4.25 -6.40 0.51
C PRO A 2 5.05 -5.09 0.41
N GLY A 3 6.25 -5.12 -0.16
CA GLY A 3 7.02 -3.89 -0.24
C GLY A 3 6.37 -2.91 -1.22
N ALA A 4 6.92 -1.69 -1.27
CA ALA A 4 6.40 -0.62 -2.12
C ALA A 4 6.22 -1.06 -3.58
N TYR A 5 7.11 -1.89 -4.13
CA TYR A 5 7.01 -2.33 -5.52
C TYR A 5 5.88 -3.33 -5.76
N THR A 6 5.55 -4.18 -4.79
CA THR A 6 4.39 -5.07 -4.90
C THR A 6 3.10 -4.25 -4.95
N HIS A 7 2.94 -3.26 -4.07
CA HIS A 7 1.78 -2.38 -4.07
C HIS A 7 1.63 -1.59 -5.36
N ILE A 8 2.72 -0.95 -5.81
CA ILE A 8 2.76 -0.23 -7.09
C ILE A 8 2.44 -1.19 -8.25
N SER A 9 2.95 -2.43 -8.20
CA SER A 9 2.68 -3.42 -9.25
C SER A 9 1.20 -3.78 -9.35
N ILE A 10 0.53 -4.00 -8.23
CA ILE A 10 -0.93 -4.24 -8.20
C ILE A 10 -1.66 -3.03 -8.80
N ALA A 11 -1.36 -1.82 -8.33
CA ALA A 11 -2.05 -0.61 -8.77
C ALA A 11 -1.83 -0.36 -10.28
N ARG A 12 -0.59 -0.46 -10.76
CA ARG A 12 -0.24 -0.30 -12.20
C ARG A 12 -0.93 -1.32 -13.08
N LEU A 13 -0.91 -2.60 -12.70
CA LEU A 13 -1.57 -3.65 -13.48
C LEU A 13 -3.08 -3.42 -13.54
N LEU A 14 -3.71 -3.02 -12.42
CA LEU A 14 -5.16 -2.80 -12.36
C LEU A 14 -5.61 -1.51 -13.06
N THR A 15 -4.79 -0.47 -13.12
CA THR A 15 -5.12 0.75 -13.87
C THR A 15 -4.65 0.74 -15.33
N SER A 16 -3.96 -0.33 -15.77
CA SER A 16 -3.50 -0.47 -17.15
C SER A 16 -4.55 -1.07 -18.10
N GLY A 17 -4.69 -0.45 -19.27
CA GLY A 17 -5.43 -1.00 -20.42
C GLY A 17 -6.85 -1.46 -20.10
N ASN A 18 -7.12 -2.76 -20.28
CA ASN A 18 -8.44 -3.37 -20.13
C ASN A 18 -8.59 -4.18 -18.84
N ALA A 19 -7.71 -4.02 -17.85
CA ALA A 19 -7.70 -4.86 -16.63
C ALA A 19 -9.04 -4.85 -15.86
N LEU A 20 -9.74 -3.73 -15.87
CA LEU A 20 -11.06 -3.57 -15.24
C LEU A 20 -12.24 -3.65 -16.24
N LYS A 21 -11.99 -4.05 -17.49
CA LYS A 21 -13.06 -4.20 -18.48
C LYS A 21 -14.05 -5.28 -18.02
N GLY A 22 -15.34 -4.97 -18.07
CA GLY A 22 -16.41 -5.87 -17.61
C GLY A 22 -16.56 -5.96 -16.09
N LYS A 23 -15.82 -5.15 -15.30
CA LYS A 23 -16.11 -4.97 -13.88
C LYS A 23 -17.20 -3.90 -13.73
N GLU A 24 -18.24 -4.22 -12.98
CA GLU A 24 -19.41 -3.37 -12.73
C GLU A 24 -19.08 -2.21 -11.76
N MET A 25 -18.15 -1.34 -12.14
CA MET A 25 -17.71 -0.18 -11.35
C MET A 25 -17.40 1.02 -12.28
N PRO A 26 -18.35 1.47 -13.11
CA PRO A 26 -18.03 2.36 -14.24
C PRO A 26 -17.45 3.71 -13.81
N GLU A 27 -17.96 4.33 -12.75
CA GLU A 27 -17.48 5.62 -12.24
C GLU A 27 -16.10 5.49 -11.60
N ALA A 28 -15.89 4.47 -10.76
CA ALA A 28 -14.58 4.18 -10.18
C ALA A 28 -13.54 3.84 -11.25
N ARG A 29 -13.91 3.03 -12.25
CA ARG A 29 -13.05 2.72 -13.40
C ARG A 29 -12.72 3.98 -14.19
N LYS A 30 -13.68 4.88 -14.41
CA LYS A 30 -13.43 6.16 -15.09
C LYS A 30 -12.39 6.99 -14.31
N ALA A 31 -12.56 7.13 -13.00
CA ALA A 31 -11.60 7.85 -12.15
C ALA A 31 -10.20 7.23 -12.21
N LEU A 32 -10.09 5.89 -12.12
CA LEU A 32 -8.82 5.17 -12.20
C LEU A 32 -8.11 5.28 -13.56
N LEU A 33 -8.85 5.40 -14.66
CA LEU A 33 -8.29 5.60 -16.00
C LEU A 33 -7.91 7.06 -16.26
N GLN A 34 -8.63 8.00 -15.64
CA GLN A 34 -8.38 9.44 -15.78
C GLN A 34 -7.21 9.91 -14.90
N TYR A 35 -7.07 9.33 -13.70
CA TYR A 35 -6.08 9.69 -12.69
C TYR A 35 -5.30 8.47 -12.16
N PRO A 36 -4.68 7.64 -13.03
CA PRO A 36 -3.98 6.43 -12.60
C PRO A 36 -2.81 6.71 -11.65
N GLU A 37 -2.09 7.82 -11.84
CA GLU A 37 -0.99 8.27 -10.99
C GLU A 37 -1.44 8.49 -9.55
N PHE A 38 -2.64 9.04 -9.35
CA PHE A 38 -3.22 9.25 -8.02
C PHE A 38 -3.43 7.90 -7.31
N CYS A 39 -3.92 6.89 -8.03
CA CYS A 39 -4.04 5.52 -7.51
C CYS A 39 -2.67 4.91 -7.18
N HIS A 40 -1.66 5.12 -8.00
CA HIS A 40 -0.32 4.61 -7.73
C HIS A 40 0.30 5.27 -6.49
N MET A 41 0.15 6.59 -6.32
CA MET A 41 0.57 7.29 -5.11
C MET A 41 -0.19 6.77 -3.88
N GLY A 42 -1.50 6.60 -4.00
CA GLY A 42 -2.34 6.05 -2.93
C GLY A 42 -1.86 4.69 -2.44
N ALA A 43 -1.42 3.82 -3.36
CA ALA A 43 -0.95 2.46 -3.04
C ALA A 43 0.31 2.39 -2.17
N ILE A 44 1.03 3.50 -2.00
CA ILE A 44 2.21 3.60 -1.14
C ILE A 44 2.07 4.70 -0.08
N SER A 45 0.94 5.40 -0.05
CA SER A 45 0.72 6.50 0.88
C SER A 45 0.68 6.07 2.35
N PRO A 46 0.18 4.87 2.73
CA PRO A 46 0.29 4.40 4.12
C PRO A 46 1.72 4.39 4.65
N ASP A 47 2.70 4.08 3.80
CA ASP A 47 4.13 3.97 4.15
C ASP A 47 4.86 5.31 4.21
N TYR A 48 4.28 6.38 3.65
CA TYR A 48 4.93 7.69 3.58
C TYR A 48 5.54 8.18 4.90
N PRO A 49 4.85 8.08 6.05
CA PRO A 49 5.42 8.60 7.29
C PRO A 49 6.63 7.79 7.77
N TYR A 50 6.76 6.50 7.44
CA TYR A 50 7.95 5.70 7.79
C TYR A 50 9.23 6.21 7.10
N LEU A 51 9.10 6.89 5.95
CA LEU A 51 10.23 7.45 5.22
C LEU A 51 10.71 8.78 5.81
N LYS A 52 9.98 9.36 6.76
CA LYS A 52 10.47 10.47 7.57
C LYS A 52 11.30 9.93 8.74
N LEU A 53 12.52 9.53 8.42
CA LEU A 53 13.45 8.90 9.36
C LEU A 53 13.67 9.76 10.62
N PHE A 54 13.71 9.10 11.78
CA PHE A 54 13.91 9.71 13.10
C PHE A 54 12.83 10.72 13.55
N ASP A 55 11.67 10.74 12.89
CA ASP A 55 10.49 11.48 13.35
C ASP A 55 9.48 10.56 14.04
N SER A 56 9.47 10.59 15.37
CA SER A 56 8.54 9.81 16.19
C SER A 56 7.07 10.15 15.93
N THR A 57 6.76 11.38 15.51
CA THR A 57 5.40 11.81 15.16
C THR A 57 4.93 11.13 13.88
N ALA A 58 5.80 11.05 12.87
CA ALA A 58 5.51 10.34 11.64
C ALA A 58 5.34 8.83 11.90
N GLU A 59 6.19 8.25 12.74
CA GLU A 59 6.09 6.85 13.16
C GLU A 59 4.74 6.54 13.82
N PHE A 60 4.22 7.42 14.70
CA PHE A 60 2.88 7.25 15.29
C PHE A 60 1.78 7.19 14.22
N TRP A 61 1.88 8.01 13.16
CA TRP A 61 0.91 7.99 12.06
C TRP A 61 1.01 6.74 11.21
N ALA A 62 2.24 6.29 10.89
CA ALA A 62 2.44 5.05 10.15
C ALA A 62 1.92 3.84 10.94
N ASN A 63 2.25 3.75 12.22
CA ASN A 63 1.72 2.73 13.13
C ASN A 63 0.20 2.84 13.30
N ALA A 64 -0.39 4.03 13.13
CA ALA A 64 -1.84 4.17 13.16
C ALA A 64 -2.54 3.57 11.94
N MET A 65 -1.89 3.63 10.77
CA MET A 65 -2.44 3.10 9.53
C MET A 65 -2.24 1.59 9.39
N HIS A 66 -1.14 1.03 9.92
CA HIS A 66 -0.79 -0.39 9.78
C HIS A 66 -1.11 -1.25 11.01
N HIS A 67 -0.89 -0.71 12.22
CA HIS A 67 -0.68 -1.48 13.43
C HIS A 67 -1.81 -1.28 14.49
N LYS A 68 -1.46 -1.55 15.76
CA LYS A 68 -2.16 -1.47 17.05
C LYS A 68 -3.19 -0.36 17.23
N TYR A 69 -3.10 0.78 16.54
CA TYR A 69 -4.13 1.82 16.69
C TYR A 69 -5.33 1.70 15.76
N VAL A 70 -5.25 0.86 14.71
CA VAL A 70 -6.46 0.40 14.02
C VAL A 70 -7.40 -0.34 14.99
N THR A 71 -6.84 -0.96 16.04
CA THR A 71 -7.62 -1.54 17.15
C THR A 71 -8.10 -0.52 18.19
N SER A 72 -7.50 0.67 18.21
CA SER A 72 -7.82 1.76 19.15
C SER A 72 -8.81 2.78 18.60
N THR A 73 -9.34 2.55 17.39
CA THR A 73 -10.40 3.35 16.79
C THR A 73 -11.64 2.51 16.54
N GLU A 74 -12.81 3.09 16.81
CA GLU A 74 -14.10 2.49 16.47
C GLU A 74 -14.45 2.69 14.99
N LYS A 75 -13.71 3.56 14.28
CA LYS A 75 -14.00 3.93 12.90
C LYS A 75 -13.07 3.21 11.93
N ASN A 76 -13.66 2.59 10.92
CA ASN A 76 -12.93 2.07 9.78
C ASN A 76 -12.58 3.21 8.82
N ILE A 77 -11.30 3.42 8.52
CA ILE A 77 -10.84 4.47 7.59
C ILE A 77 -11.49 4.35 6.21
N ILE A 78 -11.79 3.13 5.77
CA ILE A 78 -12.44 2.87 4.49
C ILE A 78 -13.89 3.38 4.52
N HIS A 79 -14.60 3.18 5.64
CA HIS A 79 -15.97 3.71 5.80
C HIS A 79 -15.97 5.24 5.86
N VAL A 80 -15.00 5.83 6.55
CA VAL A 80 -14.82 7.29 6.59
C VAL A 80 -14.56 7.84 5.18
N GLY A 81 -13.72 7.15 4.39
CA GLY A 81 -13.40 7.52 3.02
C GLY A 81 -14.61 7.45 2.08
N ILE A 82 -15.37 6.35 2.10
CA ILE A 82 -16.61 6.21 1.32
C ILE A 82 -17.55 7.39 1.62
N ASN A 83 -17.82 7.66 2.89
CA ASN A 83 -18.75 8.72 3.30
C ASN A 83 -18.26 10.12 2.90
N HIS A 84 -16.94 10.37 2.94
CA HIS A 84 -16.38 11.64 2.52
C HIS A 84 -16.46 11.80 1.00
N ILE A 85 -16.08 10.78 0.20
CA ILE A 85 -16.13 10.84 -1.27
C ILE A 85 -17.56 11.04 -1.79
N LYS A 86 -18.59 10.52 -1.11
CA LYS A 86 -20.00 10.80 -1.45
C LYS A 86 -20.31 12.30 -1.54
N GLN A 87 -19.65 13.13 -0.72
CA GLN A 87 -19.88 14.58 -0.65
C GLN A 87 -19.07 15.38 -1.68
N LEU A 88 -18.07 14.76 -2.31
CA LEU A 88 -17.26 15.41 -3.32
C LEU A 88 -17.95 15.35 -4.70
N THR A 89 -17.61 16.29 -5.58
CA THR A 89 -18.11 16.33 -6.97
C THR A 89 -16.97 16.64 -7.96
N GLY A 90 -17.24 16.48 -9.26
CA GLY A 90 -16.31 16.86 -10.32
C GLY A 90 -14.94 16.15 -10.28
N ASP A 91 -13.90 16.89 -10.66
CA ASP A 91 -12.52 16.38 -10.70
C ASP A 91 -11.97 16.07 -9.31
N GLN A 92 -12.31 16.89 -8.31
CA GLN A 92 -11.95 16.63 -6.91
C GLN A 92 -12.42 15.23 -6.47
N LYS A 93 -13.68 14.86 -6.76
CA LYS A 93 -14.18 13.51 -6.47
C LYS A 93 -13.34 12.44 -7.18
N SER A 94 -13.00 12.65 -8.43
CA SER A 94 -12.32 11.66 -9.27
C SER A 94 -10.86 11.44 -8.85
N LYS A 95 -10.13 12.53 -8.55
CA LYS A 95 -8.77 12.47 -8.00
C LYS A 95 -8.74 11.78 -6.64
N CYS A 96 -9.58 12.22 -5.71
CA CYS A 96 -9.66 11.65 -4.36
C CYS A 96 -10.10 10.19 -4.40
N LEU A 97 -11.04 9.82 -5.28
CA LEU A 97 -11.44 8.43 -5.47
C LEU A 97 -10.30 7.58 -6.03
N ALA A 98 -9.59 8.04 -7.06
CA ALA A 98 -8.47 7.29 -7.61
C ALA A 98 -7.38 7.06 -6.56
N TRP A 99 -6.99 8.11 -5.82
CA TRP A 99 -6.04 7.99 -4.71
C TRP A 99 -6.54 7.05 -3.61
N PHE A 100 -7.80 7.17 -3.21
CA PHE A 100 -8.39 6.33 -2.17
C PHE A 100 -8.44 4.85 -2.55
N LEU A 101 -8.73 4.54 -3.81
CA LEU A 101 -8.67 3.16 -4.32
C LEU A 101 -7.24 2.63 -4.31
N GLY A 102 -6.24 3.47 -4.59
CA GLY A 102 -4.83 3.18 -4.34
C GLY A 102 -4.56 2.82 -2.88
N TYR A 103 -4.93 3.70 -1.94
CA TYR A 103 -4.78 3.48 -0.50
C TYR A 103 -5.43 2.15 -0.07
N VAL A 104 -6.63 1.86 -0.55
CA VAL A 104 -7.32 0.61 -0.22
C VAL A 104 -6.67 -0.60 -0.87
N SER A 105 -6.05 -0.45 -2.04
CA SER A 105 -5.26 -1.52 -2.66
C SER A 105 -4.08 -1.91 -1.77
N HIS A 106 -3.44 -0.94 -1.10
CA HIS A 106 -2.40 -1.21 -0.12
C HIS A 106 -2.94 -2.07 1.02
N VAL A 107 -3.97 -1.56 1.72
CA VAL A 107 -4.61 -2.27 2.84
C VAL A 107 -5.03 -3.68 2.45
N THR A 108 -5.63 -3.85 1.26
CA THR A 108 -6.13 -5.15 0.80
C THR A 108 -5.00 -6.12 0.45
N ALA A 109 -3.88 -5.62 -0.08
CA ALA A 109 -2.72 -6.42 -0.38
C ALA A 109 -2.06 -6.92 0.90
N ASP A 110 -1.87 -6.07 1.90
CA ASP A 110 -1.29 -6.44 3.20
C ASP A 110 -2.08 -7.54 3.87
N VAL A 111 -3.38 -7.33 4.03
CA VAL A 111 -4.25 -8.30 4.72
C VAL A 111 -4.41 -9.60 3.94
N THR A 112 -4.07 -9.61 2.65
CA THR A 112 -3.99 -10.84 1.86
C THR A 112 -2.62 -11.51 1.99
N CYS A 113 -1.53 -10.76 2.03
CA CYS A 113 -0.18 -11.32 1.95
C CYS A 113 0.42 -11.65 3.32
N HIS A 114 0.16 -10.87 4.38
CA HIS A 114 0.76 -11.10 5.70
C HIS A 114 0.41 -12.43 6.35
N PRO A 115 -0.79 -13.00 6.17
CA PRO A 115 -1.05 -14.36 6.64
C PRO A 115 -0.10 -15.40 6.03
N VAL A 116 0.38 -15.16 4.80
CA VAL A 116 1.38 -16.01 4.13
C VAL A 116 2.77 -15.74 4.70
N THR A 117 3.16 -14.47 4.88
CA THR A 117 4.45 -14.11 5.50
C THR A 117 4.57 -14.63 6.93
N ASN A 118 3.51 -14.51 7.73
CA ASN A 118 3.45 -15.06 9.09
C ASN A 118 3.62 -16.58 9.13
N LEU A 119 3.06 -17.31 8.16
CA LEU A 119 3.27 -18.76 8.03
C LEU A 119 4.68 -19.13 7.57
N LEU A 120 5.40 -18.19 6.93
CA LEU A 120 6.75 -18.39 6.42
C LEU A 120 7.82 -18.08 7.47
N VAL A 121 7.71 -16.94 8.15
CA VAL A 121 8.77 -16.40 9.03
C VAL A 121 8.34 -16.15 10.47
N GLY A 122 7.07 -16.39 10.83
CA GLY A 122 6.55 -16.13 12.17
C GLY A 122 5.84 -14.77 12.30
N ASP A 123 5.23 -14.54 13.46
CA ASP A 123 4.45 -13.33 13.73
C ASP A 123 5.34 -12.08 13.75
N TYR A 124 4.91 -11.01 13.09
CA TYR A 124 5.65 -9.76 12.97
C TYR A 124 6.03 -9.19 14.36
N GLU A 125 5.07 -9.19 15.28
CA GLU A 125 5.23 -8.65 16.64
C GLU A 125 6.10 -9.52 17.58
N ALA A 126 6.49 -10.72 17.13
CA ALA A 126 7.28 -11.68 17.91
C ALA A 126 8.75 -11.70 17.46
N ASP A 127 9.36 -10.52 17.28
CA ASP A 127 10.76 -10.31 16.87
C ASP A 127 11.10 -10.80 15.44
N ASN A 128 10.12 -10.94 14.54
CA ASN A 128 10.34 -11.41 13.15
C ASN A 128 10.39 -10.28 12.10
N GLU A 129 10.43 -9.01 12.51
CA GLU A 129 10.38 -7.83 11.62
C GLU A 129 11.42 -7.86 10.49
N VAL A 130 12.66 -8.27 10.80
CA VAL A 130 13.75 -8.36 9.81
C VAL A 130 13.48 -9.48 8.80
N ALA A 131 12.96 -10.62 9.26
CA ALA A 131 12.65 -11.75 8.39
C ALA A 131 11.43 -11.48 7.49
N HIS A 132 10.45 -10.73 8.01
CA HIS A 132 9.37 -10.15 7.20
C HIS A 132 9.95 -9.29 6.10
N ARG A 133 10.72 -8.27 6.46
CA ARG A 133 11.34 -7.33 5.51
C ARG A 133 12.19 -8.03 4.45
N GLU A 134 12.97 -9.03 4.82
CA GLU A 134 13.75 -9.86 3.87
C GLU A 134 12.83 -10.52 2.83
N SER A 135 11.75 -11.19 3.28
CA SER A 135 10.78 -11.82 2.39
C SER A 135 10.17 -10.82 1.40
N GLU A 136 9.87 -9.64 1.89
CA GLU A 136 9.15 -8.59 1.16
C GLU A 136 10.03 -7.99 0.06
N LEU A 137 11.29 -7.70 0.36
CA LEU A 137 12.26 -7.21 -0.62
C LEU A 137 12.46 -8.21 -1.76
N HIS A 138 12.60 -9.50 -1.44
CA HIS A 138 12.73 -10.55 -2.46
C HIS A 138 11.49 -10.64 -3.36
N GLN A 139 10.32 -10.59 -2.75
CA GLN A 139 9.02 -10.64 -3.43
C GLN A 139 8.77 -9.41 -4.33
N ASP A 140 9.16 -8.22 -3.86
CA ASP A 140 9.12 -6.97 -4.62
C ASP A 140 9.95 -7.05 -5.89
N VAL A 141 11.22 -7.46 -5.77
CA VAL A 141 12.12 -7.58 -6.94
C VAL A 141 11.56 -8.59 -7.93
N TYR A 142 11.07 -9.73 -7.43
CA TYR A 142 10.48 -10.77 -8.25
C TYR A 142 9.28 -10.27 -9.05
N ILE A 143 8.27 -9.70 -8.39
CA ILE A 143 7.03 -9.26 -9.05
C ILE A 143 7.27 -8.06 -9.96
N PHE A 144 8.06 -7.08 -9.52
CA PHE A 144 8.31 -5.90 -10.33
C PHE A 144 9.00 -6.27 -11.65
N LYS A 145 9.99 -7.18 -11.58
CA LYS A 145 10.65 -7.67 -12.78
C LYS A 145 9.76 -8.57 -13.63
N THR A 146 9.09 -9.56 -13.04
CA THR A 146 8.35 -10.58 -13.83
C THR A 146 7.01 -10.08 -14.36
N ARG A 147 6.36 -9.12 -13.69
CA ARG A 147 5.02 -8.65 -14.06
C ARG A 147 5.02 -7.32 -14.80
N LEU A 148 6.04 -6.49 -14.59
CA LEU A 148 6.14 -5.16 -15.20
C LEU A 148 7.42 -4.94 -16.01
N ASP A 149 8.31 -5.94 -16.10
CA ASP A 149 9.66 -5.78 -16.65
C ASP A 149 10.44 -4.62 -16.00
N GLY A 150 10.12 -4.33 -14.73
CA GLY A 150 10.70 -3.25 -13.96
C GLY A 150 12.05 -3.62 -13.35
N ASP A 151 12.76 -2.60 -12.87
CA ASP A 151 14.02 -2.73 -12.16
C ASP A 151 13.98 -1.89 -10.88
N VAL A 152 14.02 -2.56 -9.72
CA VAL A 152 13.93 -1.91 -8.41
C VAL A 152 15.15 -1.05 -8.08
N SER A 153 16.27 -1.26 -8.80
CA SER A 153 17.46 -0.41 -8.67
C SER A 153 17.30 0.95 -9.34
N LYS A 154 16.21 1.15 -10.10
CA LYS A 154 15.88 2.42 -10.76
C LYS A 154 14.74 3.09 -10.02
N SER A 155 15.07 3.89 -9.00
CA SER A 155 14.10 4.63 -8.19
C SER A 155 13.29 5.66 -8.99
N GLU A 156 13.75 6.03 -10.20
CA GLU A 156 13.02 6.87 -11.16
C GLU A 156 11.58 6.39 -11.39
N HIS A 157 11.31 5.08 -11.33
CA HIS A 157 9.96 4.56 -11.50
C HIS A 157 9.00 5.00 -10.40
N ILE A 158 9.42 4.96 -9.13
CA ILE A 158 8.59 5.43 -8.01
C ILE A 158 8.57 6.96 -7.99
N LYS A 159 9.71 7.62 -8.27
CA LYS A 159 9.79 9.07 -8.36
C LYS A 159 8.83 9.64 -9.41
N ASN A 160 8.78 9.04 -10.60
CA ASN A 160 7.86 9.45 -11.66
C ASN A 160 6.40 9.17 -11.31
N VAL A 161 6.11 8.11 -10.54
CA VAL A 161 4.75 7.83 -10.04
C VAL A 161 4.28 8.90 -9.07
N ILE A 162 5.14 9.29 -8.11
CA ILE A 162 4.78 10.23 -7.05
C ILE A 162 4.84 11.68 -7.54
N GLY A 163 5.83 12.03 -8.37
CA GLY A 163 6.08 13.39 -8.86
C GLY A 163 5.05 13.93 -9.84
N LEU A 164 4.02 13.14 -10.16
CA LEU A 164 2.86 13.52 -10.97
C LEU A 164 1.62 13.86 -10.12
N CYS A 165 1.62 13.50 -8.83
CA CYS A 165 0.50 13.70 -7.90
C CYS A 165 0.72 14.92 -6.99
N VAL A 166 1.15 16.03 -7.59
CA VAL A 166 1.63 17.22 -6.88
C VAL A 166 0.75 18.43 -7.15
N ASP A 167 0.79 19.42 -6.27
CA ASP A 167 0.10 20.69 -6.47
C ASP A 167 0.61 21.37 -7.75
N PRO A 168 -0.28 21.83 -8.64
CA PRO A 168 0.12 22.47 -9.90
C PRO A 168 0.95 23.74 -9.71
N ASN A 169 0.83 24.39 -8.55
CA ASN A 169 1.55 25.62 -8.20
C ASN A 169 2.80 25.36 -7.35
N ASP A 170 2.92 24.18 -6.73
CA ASP A 170 4.03 23.82 -5.86
C ASP A 170 4.32 22.31 -5.92
N ARG A 171 5.24 21.92 -6.81
CA ARG A 171 5.57 20.51 -7.05
C ARG A 171 6.20 19.78 -5.84
N LYS A 172 6.47 20.49 -4.74
CA LYS A 172 6.93 19.91 -3.46
C LYS A 172 5.77 19.56 -2.53
N LYS A 173 4.53 19.84 -2.95
CA LYS A 173 3.33 19.52 -2.19
C LYS A 173 2.52 18.51 -2.96
N VAL A 174 1.80 17.68 -2.22
CA VAL A 174 0.76 16.82 -2.79
C VAL A 174 -0.36 17.69 -3.35
N ASP A 175 -1.04 17.20 -4.40
CA ASP A 175 -2.26 17.84 -4.92
C ASP A 175 -3.22 18.22 -3.76
N SER A 176 -3.70 19.46 -3.77
CA SER A 176 -4.44 20.03 -2.64
C SER A 176 -5.74 19.30 -2.31
N ASP A 177 -6.40 18.69 -3.30
CA ASP A 177 -7.63 17.93 -3.07
C ASP A 177 -7.32 16.64 -2.31
N VAL A 178 -6.24 15.96 -2.70
CA VAL A 178 -5.78 14.73 -2.06
C VAL A 178 -5.25 14.99 -0.66
N GLU A 179 -4.46 16.06 -0.47
CA GLU A 179 -3.93 16.45 0.83
C GLU A 179 -5.08 16.69 1.82
N GLN A 180 -6.05 17.54 1.47
CA GLN A 180 -7.19 17.84 2.34
C GLN A 180 -8.03 16.59 2.62
N PHE A 181 -8.25 15.76 1.59
CA PHE A 181 -9.00 14.52 1.74
C PHE A 181 -8.30 13.56 2.70
N TRP A 182 -7.01 13.28 2.51
CA TRP A 182 -6.23 12.37 3.34
C TRP A 182 -6.09 12.90 4.77
N SER A 183 -5.81 14.19 4.95
CA SER A 183 -5.82 14.85 6.27
C SER A 183 -7.16 14.68 6.98
N SER A 184 -8.28 14.82 6.25
CA SER A 184 -9.60 14.57 6.81
C SER A 184 -9.85 13.09 7.14
N LEU A 185 -9.32 12.13 6.38
CA LEU A 185 -9.46 10.70 6.71
C LEU A 185 -8.75 10.37 8.03
N LEU A 186 -7.50 10.81 8.15
CA LEU A 186 -6.67 10.53 9.32
C LEU A 186 -7.25 11.17 10.58
N SER A 187 -7.60 12.45 10.54
CA SER A 187 -8.18 13.17 11.69
C SER A 187 -9.52 12.57 12.15
N LYS A 188 -10.40 12.18 11.22
CA LYS A 188 -11.71 11.59 11.56
C LYS A 188 -11.59 10.17 12.09
N THR A 189 -10.62 9.40 11.58
CA THR A 189 -10.41 7.99 11.95
C THR A 189 -9.62 7.87 13.24
N PHE A 190 -8.61 8.71 13.46
CA PHE A 190 -7.71 8.63 14.61
C PHE A 190 -7.71 9.95 15.43
N PRO A 191 -8.85 10.37 15.99
CA PRO A 191 -8.97 11.67 16.65
C PRO A 191 -8.03 11.84 17.85
N GLN A 192 -7.73 10.74 18.57
CA GLN A 192 -6.82 10.76 19.72
C GLN A 192 -5.36 10.97 19.33
N ILE A 193 -4.95 10.45 18.16
CA ILE A 193 -3.62 10.66 17.59
C ILE A 193 -3.54 12.08 17.04
N HIS A 194 -4.55 12.49 16.27
CA HIS A 194 -4.67 13.85 15.74
C HIS A 194 -4.63 14.95 16.82
N ALA A 195 -5.19 14.68 18.01
CA ALA A 195 -5.15 15.62 19.13
C ALA A 195 -3.73 15.85 19.69
N LYS A 196 -2.80 14.93 19.45
CA LYS A 196 -1.42 14.97 19.95
C LYS A 196 -0.40 15.30 18.85
N PHE A 197 -0.68 14.85 17.64
CA PHE A 197 0.25 14.80 16.52
C PHE A 197 -0.41 15.42 15.30
N ALA A 198 0.20 16.47 14.74
CA ALA A 198 -0.29 17.07 13.51
C ALA A 198 -0.17 16.09 12.34
N VAL A 199 -1.13 16.12 11.42
CA VAL A 199 -1.00 15.44 10.12
C VAL A 199 -0.18 16.36 9.21
N ASN A 200 0.93 15.86 8.67
CA ASN A 200 1.78 16.65 7.77
C ASN A 200 2.17 15.86 6.52
N ILE A 201 1.18 15.67 5.65
CA ILE A 201 1.31 14.91 4.41
C ILE A 201 2.40 15.46 3.49
N ASN A 202 2.50 16.79 3.37
CA ASN A 202 3.51 17.42 2.53
C ASN A 202 4.92 17.15 3.04
N GLU A 203 5.14 17.12 4.35
CA GLU A 203 6.45 16.72 4.89
C GLU A 203 6.75 15.25 4.61
N TRP A 204 5.79 14.35 4.77
CA TRP A 204 6.00 12.94 4.44
C TRP A 204 6.29 12.74 2.96
N HIS A 205 5.54 13.42 2.08
CA HIS A 205 5.78 13.39 0.64
C HIS A 205 7.18 13.91 0.26
N ASN A 206 7.62 15.01 0.87
CA ASN A 206 8.97 15.54 0.66
C ASN A 206 10.05 14.56 1.13
N ALA A 207 9.84 13.88 2.27
CA ALA A 207 10.75 12.85 2.75
C ALA A 207 10.83 11.68 1.75
N VAL A 208 9.70 11.25 1.17
CA VAL A 208 9.69 10.21 0.14
C VAL A 208 10.46 10.65 -1.11
N GLN A 209 10.22 11.88 -1.59
CA GLN A 209 10.96 12.43 -2.74
C GLN A 209 12.47 12.47 -2.47
N PHE A 210 12.88 12.90 -1.27
CA PHE A 210 14.27 12.96 -0.86
C PHE A 210 14.92 11.57 -0.78
N VAL A 211 14.29 10.61 -0.10
CA VAL A 211 14.81 9.24 0.02
C VAL A 211 14.93 8.57 -1.35
N LEU A 212 13.97 8.79 -2.25
CA LEU A 212 14.05 8.24 -3.61
C LEU A 212 15.15 8.88 -4.45
N ASP A 213 15.43 10.15 -4.23
CA ASP A 213 16.53 10.88 -4.87
C ASP A 213 17.89 10.38 -4.37
N ASP A 214 18.06 10.26 -3.06
CA ASP A 214 19.27 9.72 -2.43
C ASP A 214 19.53 8.26 -2.84
N ILE A 215 18.50 7.40 -2.87
CA ILE A 215 18.63 6.02 -3.35
C ILE A 215 19.00 5.99 -4.85
N ALA A 216 18.47 6.91 -5.67
CA ALA A 216 18.84 7.01 -7.09
C ALA A 216 20.33 7.34 -7.24
N GLU A 217 20.80 8.32 -6.45
CA GLU A 217 22.16 8.83 -6.50
C GLU A 217 23.15 7.82 -5.91
N GLU A 218 22.90 7.24 -4.74
CA GLU A 218 23.81 6.27 -4.09
C GLU A 218 23.98 4.97 -4.89
N LEU A 219 22.91 4.47 -5.52
CA LEU A 219 22.98 3.30 -6.40
C LEU A 219 23.74 3.57 -7.70
N SER A 220 23.87 4.84 -8.09
CA SER A 220 24.67 5.26 -9.24
C SER A 220 26.16 5.48 -8.93
N VAL A 221 26.54 5.64 -7.64
CA VAL A 221 27.88 6.08 -7.22
C VAL A 221 28.65 5.09 -6.33
N ILE A 222 28.04 4.07 -5.70
CA ILE A 222 28.76 3.22 -4.71
C ILE A 222 29.25 1.87 -5.27
N PRO A 223 30.58 1.67 -5.45
CA PRO A 223 31.19 0.35 -5.62
C PRO A 223 31.69 -0.21 -4.27
N SER A 224 30.87 -0.91 -3.49
CA SER A 224 31.42 -1.94 -2.59
C SER A 224 30.42 -3.04 -2.25
N ARG A 225 30.73 -4.28 -2.63
CA ARG A 225 29.96 -5.49 -2.28
C ARG A 225 29.86 -5.72 -0.76
N HIS A 226 30.76 -5.11 0.02
CA HIS A 226 30.87 -5.32 1.46
C HIS A 226 29.86 -4.52 2.29
N ILE A 227 29.57 -3.26 1.93
CA ILE A 227 28.52 -2.46 2.61
C ILE A 227 27.14 -3.01 2.26
N ARG A 228 26.95 -3.41 0.99
CA ARG A 228 25.72 -4.02 0.51
C ARG A 228 25.38 -5.33 1.23
N ALA A 229 26.36 -6.21 1.47
CA ALA A 229 26.13 -7.46 2.19
C ALA A 229 25.66 -7.25 3.64
N SER A 230 26.18 -6.21 4.32
CA SER A 230 25.73 -5.82 5.66
C SER A 230 24.33 -5.18 5.65
N LEU A 231 23.97 -4.44 4.61
CA LEU A 231 22.64 -3.84 4.45
C LEU A 231 21.58 -4.88 4.03
N THR A 232 21.92 -5.84 3.17
CA THR A 232 21.02 -6.95 2.80
C THR A 232 20.78 -7.91 3.97
N GLY A 233 21.79 -8.14 4.83
CA GLY A 233 21.65 -8.98 6.02
C GLY A 233 20.74 -8.39 7.11
N GLY A 234 20.44 -7.10 7.06
CA GLY A 234 19.45 -6.42 7.91
C GLY A 234 18.10 -6.15 7.24
N GLY A 235 17.88 -6.64 6.01
CA GLY A 235 16.68 -6.33 5.24
C GLY A 235 16.59 -4.87 4.77
N VAL A 236 17.71 -4.16 4.62
CA VAL A 236 17.73 -2.71 4.32
C VAL A 236 17.83 -2.41 2.82
N ALA A 237 18.32 -3.35 2.00
CA ALA A 237 18.54 -3.16 0.57
C ALA A 237 17.94 -4.28 -0.28
N TYR A 238 17.33 -3.92 -1.42
CA TYR A 238 16.77 -4.88 -2.36
C TYR A 238 17.85 -5.85 -2.92
N PRO A 239 17.58 -7.16 -2.98
CA PRO A 239 18.45 -8.11 -3.69
C PRO A 239 18.46 -7.81 -5.20
N ARG A 240 19.51 -8.24 -5.92
CA ARG A 240 19.40 -8.33 -7.38
C ARG A 240 18.40 -9.42 -7.77
N PHE A 241 17.90 -9.37 -8.99
CA PHE A 241 17.00 -10.41 -9.50
C PHE A 241 17.63 -11.82 -9.47
N ASP A 242 18.94 -11.95 -9.73
CA ASP A 242 19.67 -13.22 -9.65
C ASP A 242 20.00 -13.66 -8.20
N GLU A 243 19.78 -12.78 -7.21
CA GLU A 243 19.98 -13.02 -5.78
C GLU A 243 18.67 -13.42 -5.08
N ILE A 244 17.55 -13.48 -5.79
CA ILE A 244 16.26 -13.88 -5.21
C ILE A 244 16.33 -15.36 -4.78
N ASP A 245 16.12 -15.62 -3.49
CA ASP A 245 15.86 -16.97 -2.99
C ASP A 245 14.46 -17.46 -3.43
N MET A 246 14.43 -18.06 -4.63
CA MET A 246 13.23 -18.63 -5.24
C MET A 246 12.61 -19.73 -4.36
N THR A 247 13.43 -20.53 -3.69
CA THR A 247 12.94 -21.67 -2.91
C THR A 247 12.24 -21.22 -1.64
N LYS A 248 12.83 -20.25 -0.93
CA LYS A 248 12.31 -19.73 0.34
C LYS A 248 11.14 -18.78 0.13
N PHE A 249 11.24 -17.85 -0.82
CA PHE A 249 10.31 -16.71 -0.90
C PHE A 249 9.31 -16.76 -2.06
N ILE A 250 9.50 -17.63 -3.07
CA ILE A 250 8.71 -17.62 -4.30
C ILE A 250 7.93 -18.92 -4.56
N ASP A 251 8.57 -20.09 -4.58
CA ASP A 251 8.00 -21.29 -5.23
C ASP A 251 6.99 -22.07 -4.39
N LYS A 252 7.20 -22.19 -3.07
CA LYS A 252 6.46 -23.12 -2.20
C LYS A 252 6.00 -22.48 -0.90
N LEU A 253 5.31 -21.36 -1.01
CA LEU A 253 4.76 -20.63 0.13
C LEU A 253 3.58 -21.40 0.76
N LYS A 254 3.65 -21.58 2.08
CA LYS A 254 2.50 -22.06 2.86
C LYS A 254 1.47 -20.95 2.93
N THR A 255 0.23 -21.24 2.55
CA THR A 255 -0.90 -20.30 2.68
C THR A 255 -2.01 -20.95 3.49
N PRO A 256 -3.00 -20.18 3.97
CA PRO A 256 -4.21 -20.73 4.59
C PRO A 256 -4.98 -21.71 3.67
N LYS A 257 -4.73 -21.69 2.35
CA LYS A 257 -5.34 -22.59 1.36
C LYS A 257 -4.34 -23.53 0.69
N GLY A 258 -3.35 -23.99 1.46
CA GLY A 258 -2.33 -24.94 1.03
C GLY A 258 -1.11 -24.28 0.40
N ILE A 259 -0.28 -25.06 -0.28
CA ILE A 259 0.96 -24.55 -0.89
C ILE A 259 0.63 -23.77 -2.18
N LYS A 260 1.23 -22.60 -2.33
CA LYS A 260 1.11 -21.71 -3.50
C LYS A 260 2.46 -21.13 -3.89
N THR A 261 2.60 -20.71 -5.15
CA THR A 261 3.69 -19.81 -5.56
C THR A 261 3.35 -18.37 -5.16
N TYR A 262 4.35 -17.50 -5.08
CA TYR A 262 4.13 -16.08 -4.85
C TYR A 262 3.29 -15.42 -5.95
N ASP A 263 3.44 -15.86 -7.20
CA ASP A 263 2.56 -15.42 -8.30
C ASP A 263 1.07 -15.67 -8.01
N GLN A 264 0.75 -16.83 -7.45
CA GLN A 264 -0.62 -17.17 -7.08
C GLN A 264 -1.13 -16.35 -5.88
N VAL A 265 -0.25 -16.03 -4.93
CA VAL A 265 -0.55 -15.14 -3.79
C VAL A 265 -0.81 -13.72 -4.30
N PHE A 266 0.07 -13.21 -5.16
CA PHE A 266 -0.06 -11.89 -5.81
C PHE A 266 -1.36 -11.78 -6.63
N ASP A 267 -1.66 -12.77 -7.47
CA ASP A 267 -2.90 -12.79 -8.25
C ASP A 267 -4.15 -12.98 -7.37
N PHE A 268 -4.02 -13.56 -6.18
CA PHE A 268 -5.10 -13.58 -5.19
C PHE A 268 -5.30 -12.20 -4.53
N ALA A 269 -4.24 -11.53 -4.10
CA ALA A 269 -4.28 -10.17 -3.57
C ALA A 269 -4.90 -9.19 -4.58
N LYS A 270 -4.44 -9.22 -5.83
CA LYS A 270 -4.99 -8.41 -6.93
C LYS A 270 -6.49 -8.66 -7.15
N ARG A 271 -6.95 -9.90 -7.05
CA ARG A 271 -8.39 -10.22 -7.15
C ARG A 271 -9.18 -9.68 -5.96
N ASN A 272 -8.64 -9.75 -4.75
CA ASN A 272 -9.27 -9.19 -3.57
C ASN A 272 -9.35 -7.66 -3.66
N VAL A 273 -8.31 -6.98 -4.16
CA VAL A 273 -8.33 -5.53 -4.42
C VAL A 273 -9.52 -5.16 -5.31
N VAL A 274 -9.72 -5.87 -6.43
CA VAL A 274 -10.87 -5.61 -7.32
C VAL A 274 -12.22 -5.84 -6.63
N LYS A 275 -12.33 -6.86 -5.76
CA LYS A 275 -13.57 -7.09 -4.99
C LYS A 275 -13.83 -5.95 -4.00
N VAL A 276 -12.81 -5.49 -3.28
CA VAL A 276 -12.95 -4.37 -2.33
C VAL A 276 -13.26 -3.07 -3.06
N TRP A 277 -12.60 -2.79 -4.19
CA TRP A 277 -12.92 -1.64 -5.04
C TRP A 277 -14.37 -1.66 -5.52
N LYS A 278 -14.92 -2.83 -5.86
CA LYS A 278 -16.34 -2.97 -6.20
C LYS A 278 -17.24 -2.60 -5.03
N LEU A 279 -16.97 -3.12 -3.83
CA LEU A 279 -17.74 -2.78 -2.63
C LEU A 279 -17.70 -1.29 -2.32
N ILE A 280 -16.54 -0.65 -2.49
CA ILE A 280 -16.39 0.80 -2.33
C ILE A 280 -17.17 1.56 -3.40
N SER A 281 -17.06 1.17 -4.66
CA SER A 281 -17.79 1.80 -5.77
C SER A 281 -19.29 1.72 -5.55
N ASP A 282 -19.80 0.54 -5.17
CA ASP A 282 -21.21 0.34 -4.85
C ASP A 282 -21.65 1.16 -3.64
N GLY A 283 -20.78 1.25 -2.63
CA GLY A 283 -20.99 2.08 -1.46
C GLY A 283 -21.08 3.56 -1.82
N ILE A 284 -20.27 4.08 -2.74
CA ILE A 284 -20.21 5.50 -3.10
C ILE A 284 -21.31 5.92 -4.08
N TYR A 285 -21.57 5.10 -5.10
CA TYR A 285 -22.42 5.46 -6.24
C TYR A 285 -23.77 4.73 -6.26
N GLY A 286 -23.93 3.67 -5.47
CA GLY A 286 -25.21 3.00 -5.28
C GLY A 286 -25.78 3.23 -3.88
N ASP A 287 -26.95 2.63 -3.64
CA ASP A 287 -27.60 2.58 -2.33
C ASP A 287 -27.16 1.37 -1.49
N ASN A 288 -26.05 0.72 -1.89
CA ASN A 288 -25.58 -0.51 -1.28
C ASN A 288 -24.63 -0.23 -0.11
N GLU A 289 -25.15 -0.38 1.11
CA GLU A 289 -24.40 -0.17 2.35
C GLU A 289 -23.71 -1.46 2.87
N SER A 290 -23.69 -2.55 2.09
CA SER A 290 -23.08 -3.83 2.49
C SER A 290 -21.59 -3.74 2.81
N PHE A 291 -20.90 -2.69 2.35
CA PHE A 291 -19.52 -2.43 2.72
C PHE A 291 -19.35 -2.31 4.25
N LYS A 292 -20.36 -1.80 4.97
CA LYS A 292 -20.32 -1.68 6.45
C LYS A 292 -20.15 -3.03 7.14
N ASP A 293 -20.74 -4.07 6.57
CA ASP A 293 -20.69 -5.43 7.11
C ASP A 293 -19.50 -6.22 6.56
N LYS A 294 -19.07 -5.95 5.32
CA LYS A 294 -18.01 -6.73 4.66
C LYS A 294 -16.61 -6.17 4.91
N ILE A 295 -16.47 -4.85 4.99
CA ILE A 295 -15.18 -4.20 5.20
C ILE A 295 -14.93 -4.07 6.70
N LYS A 296 -14.23 -5.07 7.24
CA LYS A 296 -13.85 -5.08 8.65
C LYS A 296 -12.60 -4.24 8.92
N ILE A 297 -12.29 -4.12 10.20
CA ILE A 297 -11.12 -3.42 10.71
C ILE A 297 -9.99 -4.46 10.77
N TRP A 298 -8.88 -4.20 10.09
CA TRP A 298 -7.79 -5.16 9.93
C TRP A 298 -6.49 -4.63 10.53
N ASN A 299 -5.71 -5.51 11.16
CA ASN A 299 -4.31 -5.26 11.42
C ASN A 299 -3.54 -5.60 10.15
N LEU A 300 -2.84 -4.61 9.57
CA LEU A 300 -2.13 -4.80 8.31
C LEU A 300 -0.88 -5.66 8.55
N ASP A 301 -0.18 -5.51 9.68
CA ASP A 301 1.02 -6.28 10.07
C ASP A 301 0.77 -7.77 10.29
N SER A 302 -0.43 -8.16 10.70
CA SER A 302 -0.79 -9.59 10.83
C SER A 302 -1.67 -10.11 9.70
N GLY A 303 -2.35 -9.19 9.00
CA GLY A 303 -3.44 -9.47 8.05
C GLY A 303 -4.69 -10.08 8.67
N GLN A 304 -4.84 -9.97 10.00
CA GLN A 304 -5.98 -10.48 10.74
C GLN A 304 -7.01 -9.39 11.01
N GLU A 305 -8.28 -9.77 11.03
CA GLU A 305 -9.38 -8.92 11.45
C GLU A 305 -9.30 -8.71 12.96
N VAL A 306 -9.42 -7.46 13.40
CA VAL A 306 -9.14 -7.07 14.79
C VAL A 306 -10.06 -7.74 15.82
N LYS A 307 -11.34 -7.97 15.51
CA LYS A 307 -12.31 -8.51 16.46
C LYS A 307 -12.37 -10.04 16.50
N THR A 308 -12.03 -10.71 15.41
CA THR A 308 -12.29 -12.15 15.20
C THR A 308 -11.05 -12.94 14.83
N ALA A 309 -9.90 -12.29 14.61
CA ALA A 309 -8.64 -12.87 14.15
C ALA A 309 -8.73 -13.63 12.81
N LYS A 310 -9.85 -13.51 12.07
CA LYS A 310 -10.02 -14.09 10.73
C LYS A 310 -9.07 -13.43 9.74
N VAL A 311 -8.67 -14.17 8.71
CA VAL A 311 -7.83 -13.65 7.62
C VAL A 311 -8.61 -13.58 6.31
N MET A 312 -8.25 -12.69 5.39
CA MET A 312 -8.99 -12.47 4.13
C MET A 312 -9.07 -13.72 3.22
N TRP A 313 -8.32 -14.79 3.54
CA TRP A 313 -8.41 -16.08 2.87
C TRP A 313 -9.69 -16.86 3.21
N GLU A 314 -10.37 -16.58 4.31
CA GLU A 314 -11.47 -17.41 4.86
C GLU A 314 -12.89 -16.99 4.40
N GLU A 315 -13.04 -16.54 3.15
CA GLU A 315 -14.33 -16.06 2.60
C GLU A 315 -14.93 -14.87 3.38
N VAL A 316 -14.10 -13.86 3.65
CA VAL A 316 -14.47 -12.71 4.49
C VAL A 316 -15.15 -11.58 3.69
N LEU A 317 -15.27 -11.70 2.35
CA LEU A 317 -15.81 -10.67 1.43
C LEU A 317 -16.85 -11.22 0.44
#